data_AF-A0AAV4UR43-F1
#
_entry.id   AF-A0AAV4UR43-F1
#
_cell.length_a   1.000
_cell.length_b   1.000
_cell.length_c   1.000
_cell.angle_alpha   90.00
_cell.angle_beta   90.00
_cell.angle_gamma   90.00
#
_symmetry.space_group_name_H-M   'P 1'
#
loop_
_entity.id
_entity.type
_entity.pdbx_description
1 polymer ?
#
loop_
_entity_poly.entity_id
_entity_poly.type
_entity_poly.pdbx_seq_one_letter_code
_entity_poly.pdbx_strand_id
1 'polypeptide(L)'
;MSSKKIIWSFIIACLPDLLSGLSGESITVNLKTGGNNKAVSLHKNSTYIINVIDIPINVAVIICQAHAQAENLTLSEQPVASIHNSISGKNIGFAIKLHNSESVKQIRLSNFNQEDVSVLIIITILDSFEPVPGGCNMEFPTEIAPYLRLKSDSLKTYLEYQHASFGSHRDEPLTRCGLSLPYLTYEIYVLFLEENDFGESEYFKKVELMSNVSSIKEHSSKAKSYSLHPDTRFSFLMYPNLGVVYNVIAKYTLNNEVKEAAYVPVVSYGCAPFDFSENGCQIIYSFKGKAFLLLLSFYGFIVAFFGHSFIGGSILFLGLLLSFLIGIILIGKYSNFKRESIIELSMVIGILGGLLFLFLWLRFQHPIILFLLNGLVFGFLFTATIFYTPLGNTEIFVNNKNFWSLLSLGILFVSILSIGIPFVMTVIGLSIVGCYVMLLFYDDFVGTRLSYIILNIIKRAVSKNHVFAANDLPFQTKDILMSTLWIVLSLIAVIIWFKKRQSAMIGISRSNSGYFTSSFTRSRSGLIFVQSENDVTHPPLLRESNNTAFYRTFPQ
;
A
#
# COMPACT_ATOMS: atom_id res chain seq x y z
N MET A 1 72.81 36.20 5.54
CA MET A 1 72.32 35.74 6.86
C MET A 1 70.88 36.19 7.11
N SER A 2 69.95 36.02 6.13
CA SER A 2 68.58 36.54 6.23
C SER A 2 67.54 35.73 5.43
N SER A 3 67.68 34.40 5.37
CA SER A 3 66.70 33.52 4.72
C SER A 3 66.24 32.36 5.62
N LYS A 4 67.04 31.96 6.61
CA LYS A 4 66.69 30.87 7.54
C LYS A 4 65.73 31.25 8.68
N LYS A 5 65.54 32.54 9.00
CA LYS A 5 64.63 32.98 10.08
C LYS A 5 63.15 33.09 9.67
N ILE A 6 62.86 33.25 8.38
CA ILE A 6 61.48 33.42 7.88
C ILE A 6 60.75 32.07 7.79
N ILE A 7 61.46 31.00 7.45
CA ILE A 7 60.88 29.66 7.31
C ILE A 7 60.44 29.09 8.67
N TRP A 8 61.19 29.35 9.75
CA TRP A 8 60.83 28.88 11.09
C TRP A 8 59.65 29.65 11.71
N SER A 9 59.42 30.91 11.33
CA SER A 9 58.28 31.70 11.85
C SER A 9 56.96 31.31 11.19
N PHE A 10 56.98 30.85 9.93
CA PHE A 10 55.78 30.35 9.25
C PHE A 10 55.35 28.96 9.75
N ILE A 11 56.30 28.08 10.08
CA ILE A 11 55.99 26.72 10.57
C ILE A 11 55.39 26.75 11.98
N ILE A 12 55.79 27.70 12.82
CA ILE A 12 55.27 27.84 14.20
C ILE A 12 53.90 28.53 14.23
N ALA A 13 53.59 29.39 13.25
CA ALA A 13 52.29 30.08 13.16
C ALA A 13 51.17 29.22 12.56
N CYS A 14 51.47 28.23 11.71
CA CYS A 14 50.46 27.31 11.13
C CYS A 14 50.24 26.02 11.94
N LEU A 15 51.06 25.73 12.96
CA LEU A 15 50.91 24.52 13.77
C LEU A 15 49.66 24.52 14.68
N PRO A 16 49.17 25.66 15.22
CA PRO A 16 47.95 25.67 16.03
C PRO A 16 46.68 25.43 15.18
N ASP A 17 46.65 25.92 13.93
CA ASP A 17 45.49 25.77 13.03
C ASP A 17 45.42 24.41 12.34
N LEU A 18 46.53 23.66 12.29
CA LEU A 18 46.52 22.25 11.85
C LEU A 18 46.15 21.28 12.99
N LEU A 19 46.32 21.70 14.25
CA LEU A 19 45.98 20.93 15.45
C LEU A 19 44.56 21.22 15.97
N SER A 20 43.94 22.33 15.59
CA SER A 20 42.54 22.65 15.93
C SER A 20 41.50 21.80 15.17
N GLY A 21 41.90 21.11 14.10
CA GLY A 21 41.06 20.12 13.38
C GLY A 21 40.99 18.73 14.01
N LEU A 22 41.66 18.49 15.15
CA LEU A 22 41.80 17.17 15.78
C LEU A 22 41.06 17.01 17.11
N SER A 23 40.30 18.02 17.58
CA SER A 23 39.33 17.80 18.66
C SER A 23 38.01 17.33 18.07
N GLY A 24 37.96 16.07 17.65
CA GLY A 24 36.68 15.44 17.28
C GLY A 24 35.74 15.48 18.49
N GLU A 25 34.56 16.08 18.33
CA GLU A 25 33.52 16.01 19.36
C GLU A 25 33.18 14.54 19.63
N SER A 26 33.07 14.16 20.90
CA SER A 26 32.91 12.76 21.30
C SER A 26 31.53 12.49 21.88
N ILE A 27 30.91 11.40 21.42
CA ILE A 27 29.62 10.92 21.87
C ILE A 27 29.87 9.64 22.67
N THR A 28 29.62 9.67 23.98
CA THR A 28 29.77 8.48 24.81
C THR A 28 28.42 7.78 24.99
N VAL A 29 28.40 6.46 24.76
CA VAL A 29 27.26 5.57 24.98
C VAL A 29 27.68 4.51 25.99
N ASN A 30 26.99 4.46 27.13
CA ASN A 30 27.28 3.52 28.22
C ASN A 30 26.24 2.40 28.26
N LEU A 31 26.70 1.17 28.03
CA LEU A 31 25.84 -0.02 27.96
C LEU A 31 25.35 -0.52 29.33
N LYS A 32 26.04 -0.22 30.44
CA LYS A 32 25.63 -0.62 31.79
C LYS A 32 24.50 0.23 32.35
N THR A 33 24.44 1.52 32.00
CA THR A 33 23.40 2.45 32.48
C THR A 33 22.10 2.36 31.69
N GLY A 34 21.96 1.40 30.76
CA GLY A 34 20.73 1.14 30.00
C GLY A 34 20.45 2.11 28.84
N GLY A 35 21.30 3.12 28.61
CA GLY A 35 21.20 4.03 27.48
C GLY A 35 21.88 3.45 26.25
N ASN A 36 21.19 2.57 25.53
CA ASN A 36 21.67 1.99 24.27
C ASN A 36 21.38 2.87 23.05
N ASN A 37 20.70 3.99 23.22
CA ASN A 37 20.39 4.95 22.17
C ASN A 37 20.66 6.39 22.60
N LYS A 38 20.89 7.26 21.60
CA LYS A 38 21.11 8.69 21.83
C LYS A 38 20.76 9.49 20.58
N ALA A 39 19.91 10.49 20.72
CA ALA A 39 19.66 11.48 19.68
C ALA A 39 20.66 12.63 19.81
N VAL A 40 21.33 12.99 18.71
CA VAL A 40 22.37 14.04 18.65
C VAL A 40 22.19 14.82 17.35
N SER A 41 22.44 16.13 17.38
CA SER A 41 22.56 16.95 16.17
C SER A 41 24.03 17.03 15.78
N LEU A 42 24.37 16.57 14.56
CA LEU A 42 25.72 16.62 14.02
C LEU A 42 25.90 17.90 13.21
N HIS A 43 26.92 18.68 13.54
CA HIS A 43 27.25 19.88 12.77
C HIS A 43 27.66 19.55 11.33
N LYS A 44 27.44 20.49 10.40
CA LYS A 44 27.88 20.39 9.01
C LYS A 44 29.38 20.12 8.87
N ASN A 45 29.75 19.31 7.88
CA ASN A 45 31.13 18.94 7.55
C ASN A 45 31.99 18.55 8.77
N SER A 46 31.42 17.80 9.71
CA SER A 46 32.06 17.44 10.98
C SER A 46 32.13 15.92 11.15
N THR A 47 33.04 15.46 12.01
CA THR A 47 33.18 14.04 12.36
C THR A 47 33.21 13.88 13.87
N TYR A 48 32.32 13.03 14.36
CA TYR A 48 32.18 12.69 15.77
C TYR A 48 32.73 11.30 16.05
N ILE A 49 33.28 11.11 17.24
CA ILE A 49 33.75 9.81 17.72
C ILE A 49 32.73 9.25 18.70
N ILE A 50 32.12 8.12 18.34
CA ILE A 50 31.23 7.34 19.20
C ILE A 50 32.09 6.41 20.05
N ASN A 51 32.15 6.69 21.35
CA ASN A 51 32.80 5.86 22.36
C ASN A 51 31.76 4.95 23.01
N VAL A 52 31.80 3.67 22.67
CA VAL A 52 31.00 2.62 23.33
C VAL A 52 31.82 2.08 24.49
N ILE A 53 31.36 2.29 25.71
CA ILE A 53 32.07 1.89 26.94
C ILE A 53 31.28 0.85 27.74
N ASP A 54 31.98 0.17 28.64
CA ASP A 54 31.41 -0.83 29.56
C ASP A 54 30.79 -2.06 28.86
N ILE A 55 31.44 -2.52 27.78
CA ILE A 55 30.95 -3.66 26.99
C ILE A 55 31.04 -4.97 27.81
N PRO A 56 29.92 -5.70 28.01
CA PRO A 56 29.92 -6.98 28.72
C PRO A 56 30.70 -8.09 28.01
N ILE A 57 31.30 -9.02 28.76
CA ILE A 57 32.19 -10.07 28.24
C ILE A 57 31.44 -11.08 27.34
N ASN A 58 30.15 -11.33 27.60
CA ASN A 58 29.30 -12.23 26.82
C ASN A 58 28.95 -11.72 25.41
N VAL A 59 29.05 -10.40 25.20
CA VAL A 59 28.81 -9.76 23.90
C VAL A 59 29.98 -10.07 22.97
N ALA A 60 29.69 -10.62 21.80
CA ALA A 60 30.70 -10.95 20.79
C ALA A 60 30.73 -9.93 19.63
N VAL A 61 29.57 -9.38 19.28
CA VAL A 61 29.43 -8.42 18.17
C VAL A 61 28.61 -7.23 18.64
N ILE A 62 29.02 -6.04 18.21
CA ILE A 62 28.25 -4.81 18.38
C ILE A 62 27.84 -4.30 17.01
N ILE A 63 26.57 -3.94 16.85
CA ILE A 63 26.05 -3.24 15.69
C ILE A 63 25.80 -1.79 16.09
N CYS A 64 26.62 -0.89 15.54
CA CYS A 64 26.39 0.54 15.67
C CYS A 64 25.50 1.01 14.53
N GLN A 65 24.34 1.56 14.88
CA GLN A 65 23.34 2.06 13.95
C GLN A 65 23.32 3.58 14.01
N ALA A 66 23.16 4.22 12.85
CA ALA A 66 22.93 5.64 12.74
C ALA A 66 21.77 5.89 11.78
N HIS A 67 20.78 6.65 12.24
CA HIS A 67 19.56 6.92 11.51
C HIS A 67 19.36 8.43 11.37
N ALA A 68 19.24 8.90 10.13
CA ALA A 68 18.85 10.24 9.76
C ALA A 68 17.70 10.19 8.74
N GLN A 69 16.79 11.16 8.81
CA GLN A 69 15.61 11.19 7.94
C GLN A 69 15.90 11.81 6.56
N ALA A 70 16.56 12.96 6.56
CA ALA A 70 16.75 13.78 5.37
C ALA A 70 18.06 13.44 4.62
N GLU A 71 19.18 13.43 5.33
CA GLU A 71 20.51 13.41 4.72
C GLU A 71 21.28 12.10 4.94
N ASN A 72 22.25 11.84 4.04
CA ASN A 72 23.12 10.68 4.17
C ASN A 72 24.25 10.95 5.17
N LEU A 73 24.52 9.97 6.01
CA LEU A 73 25.65 9.97 6.93
C LEU A 73 26.67 8.93 6.51
N THR A 74 27.90 9.03 7.02
CA THR A 74 28.95 8.02 6.83
C THR A 74 29.42 7.49 8.17
N LEU A 75 29.39 6.17 8.35
CA LEU A 75 29.93 5.50 9.53
C LEU A 75 31.17 4.72 9.13
N SER A 76 32.27 4.88 9.87
CA SER A 76 33.52 4.17 9.62
C SER A 76 34.18 3.67 10.89
N GLU A 77 34.85 2.52 10.79
CA GLU A 77 35.68 2.00 11.88
C GLU A 77 37.05 2.69 11.92
N GLN A 78 37.63 2.94 10.74
CA GLN A 78 38.95 3.54 10.60
C GLN A 78 38.88 5.04 10.28
N PRO A 79 39.97 5.80 10.53
CA PRO A 79 40.05 7.23 10.20
C PRO A 79 39.90 7.50 8.70
N VAL A 80 40.36 6.58 7.86
CA VAL A 80 40.25 6.66 6.41
C VAL A 80 39.09 5.78 5.97
N ALA A 81 38.05 6.39 5.41
CA ALA A 81 36.91 5.67 4.85
C ALA A 81 37.37 4.85 3.63
N SER A 82 37.25 3.53 3.72
CA SER A 82 37.44 2.60 2.60
C SER A 82 36.13 1.88 2.31
N ILE A 83 36.01 1.29 1.12
CA ILE A 83 34.77 0.60 0.67
C ILE A 83 34.35 -0.52 1.63
N HIS A 84 35.31 -1.16 2.31
CA HIS A 84 35.05 -2.26 3.25
C HIS A 84 34.91 -1.80 4.71
N ASN A 85 35.47 -0.64 5.07
CA ASN A 85 35.53 -0.14 6.45
C ASN A 85 34.61 1.06 6.68
N SER A 86 33.74 1.39 5.73
CA SER A 86 32.77 2.47 5.84
C SER A 86 31.47 2.16 5.11
N ILE A 87 30.39 2.78 5.57
CA ILE A 87 29.07 2.71 4.95
C ILE A 87 28.44 4.09 4.95
N SER A 88 27.80 4.46 3.84
CA SER A 88 27.10 5.73 3.70
C SER A 88 25.62 5.53 3.37
N GLY A 89 24.75 6.33 4.00
CA GLY A 89 23.31 6.30 3.78
C GLY A 89 22.53 6.94 4.93
N LYS A 90 21.19 6.89 4.83
CA LYS A 90 20.26 7.45 5.82
C LYS A 90 20.06 6.55 7.04
N ASN A 91 19.89 5.26 6.79
CA ASN A 91 19.69 4.22 7.79
C ASN A 91 20.83 3.22 7.62
N ILE A 92 21.88 3.38 8.43
CA ILE A 92 23.12 2.60 8.29
C ILE A 92 23.42 1.85 9.56
N GLY A 93 24.07 0.70 9.38
CA GLY A 93 24.47 -0.20 10.44
C GLY A 93 25.85 -0.75 10.15
N PHE A 94 26.72 -0.76 11.14
CA PHE A 94 28.05 -1.34 11.02
C PHE A 94 28.29 -2.33 12.15
N ALA A 95 28.57 -3.58 11.78
CA ALA A 95 28.82 -4.67 12.71
C ALA A 95 30.31 -4.80 12.98
N ILE A 96 30.68 -4.86 14.26
CA ILE A 96 32.06 -4.88 14.73
C ILE A 96 32.23 -6.08 15.64
N LYS A 97 33.18 -6.96 15.30
CA LYS A 97 33.57 -8.09 16.15
C LYS A 97 34.45 -7.56 17.28
N LEU A 98 34.21 -8.08 18.49
CA LEU A 98 35.00 -7.72 19.65
C LEU A 98 36.12 -8.72 19.88
N HIS A 99 37.27 -8.20 20.28
CA HIS A 99 38.38 -9.01 20.75
C HIS A 99 38.23 -9.37 22.24
N ASN A 100 38.93 -10.40 22.68
CA ASN A 100 38.96 -10.76 24.09
C ASN A 100 39.44 -9.58 24.95
N SER A 101 38.75 -9.33 26.06
CA SER A 101 39.00 -8.22 27.00
C SER A 101 38.73 -6.80 26.47
N GLU A 102 38.22 -6.62 25.25
CA GLU A 102 37.74 -5.30 24.80
C GLU A 102 36.49 -4.88 25.59
N SER A 103 36.62 -3.80 26.36
CA SER A 103 35.53 -3.16 27.11
C SER A 103 35.13 -1.79 26.54
N VAL A 104 35.92 -1.28 25.59
CA VAL A 104 35.71 0.00 24.91
C VAL A 104 35.93 -0.16 23.41
N LYS A 105 35.04 0.41 22.59
CA LYS A 105 35.19 0.50 21.13
C LYS A 105 34.90 1.92 20.65
N GLN A 106 35.68 2.38 19.67
CA GLN A 106 35.53 3.70 19.05
C GLN A 106 35.09 3.56 17.60
N ILE A 107 34.11 4.35 17.21
CA ILE A 107 33.51 4.35 15.87
C ILE A 107 33.38 5.80 15.42
N ARG A 108 33.62 6.09 14.14
CA ARG A 108 33.48 7.45 13.61
C ARG A 108 32.16 7.60 12.87
N LEU A 109 31.49 8.72 13.12
CA LEU A 109 30.29 9.14 12.42
C LEU A 109 30.54 10.52 11.82
N SER A 110 30.46 10.59 10.50
CA SER A 110 30.77 11.80 9.72
C SER A 110 29.53 12.34 9.03
N ASN A 111 29.32 13.64 9.17
CA ASN A 111 28.36 14.41 8.40
C ASN A 111 29.13 15.25 7.36
N PHE A 112 29.13 14.82 6.10
CA PHE A 112 29.76 15.55 5.00
C PHE A 112 28.82 16.53 4.29
N ASN A 113 27.59 16.70 4.80
CA ASN A 113 26.60 17.60 4.20
C ASN A 113 26.86 19.04 4.63
N GLN A 114 26.21 19.99 3.93
CA GLN A 114 26.33 21.42 4.18
C GLN A 114 25.42 21.93 5.32
N GLU A 115 24.54 21.07 5.82
CA GLU A 115 23.56 21.36 6.86
C GLU A 115 23.82 20.50 8.10
N ASP A 116 23.32 20.99 9.24
CA ASP A 116 23.33 20.24 10.50
C ASP A 116 22.25 19.16 10.42
N VAL A 117 22.57 17.94 10.86
CA VAL A 117 21.71 16.76 10.69
C VAL A 117 21.36 16.18 12.05
N SER A 118 20.07 16.00 12.33
CA SER A 118 19.59 15.24 13.48
C SER A 118 19.81 13.75 13.25
N VAL A 119 20.42 13.07 14.23
CA VAL A 119 20.76 11.66 14.13
C VAL A 119 20.35 10.90 15.38
N LEU A 120 19.70 9.76 15.19
CA LEU A 120 19.50 8.77 16.23
C LEU A 120 20.57 7.68 16.11
N ILE A 121 21.40 7.57 17.14
CA ILE A 121 22.41 6.53 17.28
C ILE A 121 21.82 5.42 18.16
N ILE A 122 21.92 4.17 17.70
CA ILE A 122 21.48 2.99 18.46
C ILE A 122 22.61 1.96 18.46
N ILE A 123 22.96 1.45 19.63
CA ILE A 123 23.92 0.38 19.80
C ILE A 123 23.17 -0.91 20.12
N THR A 124 23.22 -1.87 19.19
CA THR A 124 22.69 -3.22 19.41
C THR A 124 23.83 -4.15 19.76
N ILE A 125 23.69 -4.84 20.88
CA ILE A 125 24.65 -5.85 21.34
C ILE A 125 24.15 -7.23 20.89
N LEU A 126 25.07 -8.08 20.47
CA LEU A 126 24.79 -9.47 20.15
C LEU A 126 25.66 -10.41 21.00
N ASP A 127 25.00 -11.34 21.66
CA ASP A 127 25.65 -12.39 22.42
C ASP A 127 26.32 -13.42 21.49
N SER A 128 27.25 -14.19 22.04
CA SER A 128 28.06 -15.18 21.28
C SER A 128 27.24 -16.21 20.50
N PHE A 129 25.99 -16.47 20.89
CA PHE A 129 25.11 -17.46 20.25
C PHE A 129 23.93 -16.83 19.50
N GLU A 130 23.87 -15.50 19.41
CA GLU A 130 22.84 -14.85 18.62
C GLU A 130 23.25 -14.85 17.14
N PRO A 131 22.29 -14.99 16.21
CA PRO A 131 22.61 -14.93 14.79
C PRO A 131 23.20 -13.55 14.44
N VAL A 132 24.22 -13.51 13.58
CA VAL A 132 24.85 -12.26 13.16
C VAL A 132 24.19 -11.80 11.86
N PRO A 133 23.37 -10.73 11.87
CA PRO A 133 22.69 -10.21 10.69
C PRO A 133 23.69 -9.85 9.58
N GLY A 134 23.47 -10.38 8.38
CA GLY A 134 24.34 -10.12 7.23
C GLY A 134 25.76 -10.69 7.35
N GLY A 135 26.03 -11.61 8.28
CA GLY A 135 27.32 -12.28 8.43
C GLY A 135 27.70 -13.18 7.25
N CYS A 136 26.75 -13.49 6.36
CA CYS A 136 26.92 -14.23 5.12
C CYS A 136 26.66 -13.35 3.90
N ASN A 137 27.32 -12.18 3.87
CA ASN A 137 27.21 -11.25 2.78
C ASN A 137 28.10 -11.63 1.58
N MET A 138 27.52 -11.62 0.38
CA MET A 138 28.24 -11.79 -0.88
C MET A 138 27.98 -10.67 -1.91
N GLU A 139 27.02 -9.77 -1.64
CA GLU A 139 26.60 -8.74 -2.61
C GLU A 139 26.89 -7.30 -2.13
N PHE A 140 26.90 -7.07 -0.82
CA PHE A 140 27.06 -5.73 -0.25
C PHE A 140 28.56 -5.41 -0.01
N PRO A 141 28.95 -4.13 0.10
CA PRO A 141 30.35 -3.70 0.17
C PRO A 141 31.10 -4.12 1.45
N THR A 142 30.38 -4.20 2.57
CA THR A 142 30.95 -4.48 3.91
C THR A 142 30.99 -5.98 4.17
N GLU A 143 32.02 -6.51 4.85
CA GLU A 143 32.11 -7.97 5.13
C GLU A 143 30.85 -8.50 5.84
N ILE A 144 30.39 -7.77 6.86
CA ILE A 144 29.12 -8.01 7.53
C ILE A 144 28.17 -6.87 7.14
N ALA A 145 26.99 -7.21 6.64
CA ALA A 145 26.01 -6.25 6.18
C ALA A 145 24.72 -6.33 7.02
N PRO A 146 24.72 -5.81 8.26
CA PRO A 146 23.56 -5.90 9.15
C PRO A 146 22.41 -4.98 8.74
N TYR A 147 22.61 -4.12 7.73
CA TYR A 147 21.65 -3.14 7.26
C TYR A 147 20.85 -3.64 6.06
N LEU A 148 19.66 -3.06 5.92
CA LEU A 148 18.72 -3.35 4.86
C LEU A 148 18.87 -2.32 3.74
N ARG A 149 18.65 -2.75 2.49
CA ARG A 149 18.59 -1.85 1.33
C ARG A 149 17.18 -1.79 0.79
N LEU A 150 16.73 -0.57 0.50
CA LEU A 150 15.50 -0.34 -0.22
C LEU A 150 15.81 0.10 -1.64
N LYS A 151 15.23 -0.59 -2.61
CA LYS A 151 15.14 -0.12 -3.99
C LYS A 151 13.68 0.14 -4.30
N SER A 152 13.34 1.38 -4.58
CA SER A 152 11.96 1.73 -4.94
C SER A 152 11.84 1.86 -6.45
N ASP A 153 10.77 1.28 -6.98
CA ASP A 153 10.22 1.54 -8.31
C ASP A 153 8.87 2.25 -8.12
N SER A 154 8.30 2.82 -9.17
CA SER A 154 7.06 3.61 -9.14
C SER A 154 5.85 2.93 -8.47
N LEU A 155 5.83 1.60 -8.36
CA LEU A 155 4.73 0.81 -7.79
C LEU A 155 5.14 -0.07 -6.61
N LYS A 156 6.44 -0.29 -6.42
CA LYS A 156 6.95 -1.33 -5.52
C LYS A 156 8.19 -0.86 -4.79
N THR A 157 8.37 -1.38 -3.58
CA THR A 157 9.62 -1.25 -2.85
C THR A 157 10.21 -2.64 -2.65
N TYR A 158 11.45 -2.83 -3.12
CA TYR A 158 12.23 -4.02 -2.91
C TYR A 158 13.08 -3.85 -1.66
N LEU A 159 12.82 -4.68 -0.67
CA LEU A 159 13.65 -4.86 0.51
C LEU A 159 14.69 -5.93 0.19
N GLU A 160 15.96 -5.57 0.29
CA GLU A 160 17.10 -6.47 0.10
C GLU A 160 17.90 -6.56 1.40
N TYR A 161 18.24 -7.78 1.81
CA TYR A 161 19.04 -8.05 3.00
C TYR A 161 20.01 -9.19 2.73
N GLN A 162 21.12 -9.27 3.45
CA GLN A 162 22.09 -10.35 3.28
C GLN A 162 21.85 -11.45 4.31
N HIS A 163 22.20 -12.69 4.00
CA HIS A 163 21.99 -13.80 4.92
C HIS A 163 22.76 -13.61 6.24
N ALA A 164 22.15 -14.04 7.34
CA ALA A 164 22.81 -14.11 8.63
C ALA A 164 23.75 -15.31 8.70
N SER A 165 24.69 -15.27 9.63
CA SER A 165 25.49 -16.43 10.06
C SER A 165 25.10 -16.82 11.49
N PHE A 166 25.53 -17.99 11.95
CA PHE A 166 25.51 -18.27 13.39
C PHE A 166 26.44 -17.33 14.15
N GLY A 167 26.13 -17.12 15.42
CA GLY A 167 27.02 -16.45 16.36
C GLY A 167 28.32 -17.24 16.55
N SER A 168 29.36 -16.53 16.98
CA SER A 168 30.65 -17.09 17.36
C SER A 168 31.17 -16.36 18.60
N HIS A 169 32.09 -16.97 19.34
CA HIS A 169 32.73 -16.28 20.45
C HIS A 169 33.67 -15.16 19.95
N ARG A 170 34.13 -14.32 20.88
CA ARG A 170 35.16 -13.32 20.61
C ARG A 170 36.41 -13.98 20.04
N ASP A 171 37.07 -13.30 19.11
CA ASP A 171 38.25 -13.78 18.35
C ASP A 171 38.03 -15.02 17.47
N GLU A 172 36.85 -15.65 17.49
CA GLU A 172 36.52 -16.74 16.57
C GLU A 172 36.04 -16.20 15.22
N PRO A 173 36.45 -16.82 14.10
CA PRO A 173 35.92 -16.48 12.79
C PRO A 173 34.43 -16.84 12.71
N LEU A 174 33.68 -16.13 11.86
CA LEU A 174 32.27 -16.44 11.64
C LEU A 174 32.11 -17.85 11.08
N THR A 175 31.04 -18.51 11.51
CA THR A 175 30.66 -19.82 10.98
C THR A 175 30.46 -19.74 9.47
N ARG A 176 30.97 -20.75 8.73
CA ARG A 176 30.83 -20.82 7.28
C ARG A 176 29.35 -20.85 6.87
N CYS A 177 29.02 -20.02 5.88
CA CYS A 177 27.64 -19.83 5.41
C CYS A 177 26.94 -21.11 4.94
N GLY A 178 27.67 -22.06 4.33
CA GLY A 178 27.10 -23.34 3.92
C GLY A 178 26.55 -24.17 5.09
N LEU A 179 27.03 -23.96 6.31
CA LEU A 179 26.57 -24.64 7.52
C LEU A 179 25.41 -23.91 8.20
N SER A 180 25.36 -22.58 8.15
CA SER A 180 24.33 -21.79 8.83
C SER A 180 23.03 -21.68 8.04
N LEU A 181 23.12 -21.51 6.72
CA LEU A 181 21.98 -21.24 5.83
C LEU A 181 20.81 -22.23 5.95
N PRO A 182 21.02 -23.57 6.08
CA PRO A 182 19.92 -24.53 6.14
C PRO A 182 19.04 -24.42 7.39
N TYR A 183 19.56 -23.82 8.47
CA TYR A 183 18.89 -23.78 9.78
C TYR A 183 18.34 -22.39 10.14
N LEU A 184 18.65 -21.38 9.34
CA LEU A 184 18.22 -20.01 9.56
C LEU A 184 16.86 -19.76 8.94
N THR A 185 15.97 -19.18 9.74
CA THR A 185 14.66 -18.71 9.30
C THR A 185 14.59 -17.20 9.43
N TYR A 186 13.83 -16.56 8.54
CA TYR A 186 13.75 -15.10 8.46
C TYR A 186 12.30 -14.67 8.56
N GLU A 187 12.05 -13.67 9.39
CA GLU A 187 10.74 -13.05 9.57
C GLU A 187 10.82 -11.58 9.21
N ILE A 188 9.97 -11.14 8.27
CA ILE A 188 9.94 -9.76 7.80
C ILE A 188 8.81 -9.03 8.51
N TYR A 189 9.13 -7.88 9.08
CA TYR A 189 8.22 -7.04 9.85
C TYR A 189 8.12 -5.65 9.23
N VAL A 190 6.93 -5.06 9.33
CA VAL A 190 6.65 -3.69 8.87
C VAL A 190 5.95 -2.92 9.98
N LEU A 191 6.37 -1.67 10.18
CA LEU A 191 5.74 -0.71 11.08
C LEU A 191 5.44 0.58 10.32
N PHE A 192 4.19 1.01 10.38
CA PHE A 192 3.75 2.23 9.70
C PHE A 192 3.87 3.46 10.62
N LEU A 193 4.28 4.58 10.03
CA LEU A 193 4.26 5.92 10.62
C LEU A 193 2.87 6.56 10.49
N GLU A 194 2.66 7.67 11.17
CA GLU A 194 1.46 8.49 11.06
C GLU A 194 1.33 9.13 9.67
N GLU A 195 0.09 9.40 9.24
CA GLU A 195 -0.16 9.88 7.88
C GLU A 195 0.20 11.34 7.70
N ASN A 196 0.97 11.63 6.64
CA ASN A 196 1.49 12.95 6.34
C ASN A 196 2.35 13.55 7.48
N ASP A 197 2.76 12.73 8.45
CA ASP A 197 3.78 13.11 9.40
C ASP A 197 5.15 12.85 8.77
N PHE A 198 5.90 13.93 8.61
CA PHE A 198 7.29 13.92 8.14
C PHE A 198 8.22 14.45 9.22
N GLY A 199 7.77 14.51 10.48
CA GLY A 199 8.55 14.98 11.62
C GLY A 199 9.63 13.97 12.03
N GLU A 200 10.81 14.49 12.36
CA GLU A 200 11.94 13.68 12.83
C GLU A 200 11.64 12.95 14.14
N SER A 201 10.77 13.52 14.99
CA SER A 201 10.42 12.91 16.28
C SER A 201 9.67 11.58 16.15
N GLU A 202 8.69 11.51 15.25
CA GLU A 202 7.94 10.27 15.01
C GLU A 202 8.82 9.24 14.30
N TYR A 203 9.61 9.70 13.33
CA TYR A 203 10.61 8.91 12.63
C TYR A 203 11.56 8.20 13.60
N PHE A 204 12.22 8.94 14.50
CA PHE A 204 13.17 8.36 15.45
C PHE A 204 12.51 7.40 16.43
N LYS A 205 11.33 7.75 16.95
CA LYS A 205 10.57 6.88 17.86
C LYS A 205 10.21 5.54 17.21
N LYS A 206 9.76 5.54 15.96
CA LYS A 206 9.36 4.32 15.24
C LYS A 206 10.56 3.48 14.81
N VAL A 207 11.66 4.12 14.46
CA VAL A 207 12.95 3.44 14.20
C VAL A 207 13.45 2.74 15.46
N GLU A 208 13.42 3.42 16.61
CA GLU A 208 13.82 2.84 17.90
C GLU A 208 13.01 1.58 18.24
N LEU A 209 11.67 1.65 18.10
CA LEU A 209 10.79 0.50 18.30
C LEU A 209 11.13 -0.67 17.38
N MET A 210 11.64 -0.38 16.18
CA MET A 210 12.04 -1.36 15.19
C MET A 210 13.52 -1.77 15.29
N SER A 211 14.28 -1.36 16.29
CA SER A 211 15.66 -1.81 16.49
C SER A 211 15.82 -2.95 17.50
N ASN A 212 14.79 -3.27 18.30
CA ASN A 212 14.81 -4.35 19.30
C ASN A 212 13.83 -5.48 18.94
N VAL A 213 14.29 -6.74 18.95
CA VAL A 213 13.50 -7.95 18.64
C VAL A 213 12.18 -8.02 19.41
N SER A 214 12.21 -7.75 20.73
CA SER A 214 11.01 -7.81 21.58
C SER A 214 9.98 -6.76 21.18
N SER A 215 10.43 -5.51 21.03
CA SER A 215 9.60 -4.38 20.61
C SER A 215 9.03 -4.56 19.20
N ILE A 216 9.83 -5.10 18.26
CA ILE A 216 9.37 -5.40 16.90
C ILE A 216 8.17 -6.36 16.95
N LYS A 217 8.29 -7.46 17.70
CA LYS A 217 7.22 -8.47 17.78
C LYS A 217 5.94 -7.95 18.45
N GLU A 218 6.07 -6.98 19.36
CA GLU A 218 4.93 -6.41 20.07
C GLU A 218 4.21 -5.32 19.26
N HIS A 219 4.96 -4.46 18.56
CA HIS A 219 4.42 -3.24 17.97
C HIS A 219 4.26 -3.27 16.45
N SER A 220 4.77 -4.29 15.75
CA SER A 220 4.79 -4.35 14.28
C SER A 220 4.02 -5.53 13.70
N SER A 221 3.65 -5.42 12.42
CA SER A 221 2.94 -6.47 11.70
C SER A 221 3.92 -7.39 10.98
N LYS A 222 3.76 -8.70 11.18
CA LYS A 222 4.54 -9.72 10.47
C LYS A 222 4.04 -9.84 9.02
N ALA A 223 4.90 -9.50 8.06
CA ALA A 223 4.58 -9.58 6.64
C ALA A 223 4.74 -11.00 6.08
N LYS A 224 5.84 -11.68 6.41
CA LYS A 224 6.13 -13.03 5.91
C LYS A 224 7.18 -13.75 6.76
N SER A 225 7.14 -15.08 6.75
CA SER A 225 8.23 -15.94 7.24
C SER A 225 8.76 -16.87 6.16
N TYR A 226 10.07 -17.05 6.13
CA TYR A 226 10.77 -18.02 5.29
C TYR A 226 11.51 -19.04 6.15
N SER A 227 11.42 -20.32 5.79
CA SER A 227 12.02 -21.43 6.56
C SER A 227 13.15 -22.16 5.84
N LEU A 228 13.14 -22.25 4.50
CA LEU A 228 14.21 -22.92 3.72
C LEU A 228 14.62 -22.08 2.51
N HIS A 229 15.95 -21.90 2.35
CA HIS A 229 16.59 -21.17 1.24
C HIS A 229 15.90 -19.83 0.91
N PRO A 230 15.89 -18.92 1.88
CA PRO A 230 15.07 -17.71 1.81
C PRO A 230 15.59 -16.78 0.72
N ASP A 231 14.70 -16.33 -0.16
CA ASP A 231 15.01 -15.20 -1.02
C ASP A 231 15.36 -13.98 -0.13
N THR A 232 16.54 -13.41 -0.38
CA THR A 232 17.06 -12.20 0.26
C THR A 232 16.41 -10.91 -0.24
N ARG A 233 15.49 -11.04 -1.19
CA ARG A 233 14.78 -9.93 -1.83
C ARG A 233 13.28 -10.12 -1.69
N PHE A 234 12.63 -9.13 -1.14
CA PHE A 234 11.19 -9.13 -0.94
C PHE A 234 10.57 -7.86 -1.51
N SER A 235 9.41 -7.97 -2.17
CA SER A 235 8.75 -6.80 -2.77
C SER A 235 7.44 -6.47 -2.07
N PHE A 236 7.35 -5.22 -1.64
CA PHE A 236 6.17 -4.59 -1.06
C PHE A 236 5.48 -3.70 -2.09
N LEU A 237 4.18 -3.49 -1.93
CA LEU A 237 3.49 -2.37 -2.58
C LEU A 237 3.99 -1.05 -1.99
N MET A 238 4.24 -0.08 -2.87
CA MET A 238 4.59 1.27 -2.46
C MET A 238 3.32 2.07 -2.14
N TYR A 239 3.31 2.70 -0.97
CA TYR A 239 2.27 3.60 -0.49
C TYR A 239 2.87 5.00 -0.34
N PRO A 240 2.64 5.90 -1.30
CA PRO A 240 3.10 7.28 -1.20
C PRO A 240 2.48 8.00 0.00
N ASN A 241 3.21 8.98 0.56
CA ASN A 241 2.84 9.72 1.78
C ASN A 241 2.62 8.82 3.01
N LEU A 242 3.28 7.67 3.08
CA LEU A 242 3.21 6.82 4.25
C LEU A 242 4.61 6.33 4.58
N GLY A 243 5.13 6.77 5.71
CA GLY A 243 6.37 6.24 6.25
C GLY A 243 6.17 4.78 6.64
N VAL A 244 7.07 3.92 6.17
CA VAL A 244 7.11 2.51 6.57
C VAL A 244 8.53 2.19 7.02
N VAL A 245 8.65 1.68 8.24
CA VAL A 245 9.87 1.10 8.78
C VAL A 245 9.85 -0.40 8.52
N TYR A 246 10.86 -0.88 7.80
CA TYR A 246 11.04 -2.29 7.49
C TYR A 246 12.11 -2.86 8.40
N ASN A 247 11.87 -4.06 8.94
CA ASN A 247 12.93 -4.84 9.56
C ASN A 247 12.80 -6.34 9.24
N VAL A 248 13.89 -7.06 9.42
CA VAL A 248 14.01 -8.51 9.28
C VAL A 248 14.57 -9.06 10.60
N ILE A 249 14.03 -10.17 11.07
CA ILE A 249 14.55 -10.93 12.21
C ILE A 249 15.10 -12.25 11.66
N ALA A 250 16.38 -12.51 11.90
CA ALA A 250 16.97 -13.83 11.68
C ALA A 250 16.85 -14.65 12.96
N LYS A 251 16.46 -15.92 12.84
CA LYS A 251 16.41 -16.83 13.98
C LYS A 251 16.78 -18.26 13.62
N TYR A 252 17.34 -18.96 14.60
CA TYR A 252 17.56 -20.40 14.57
C TYR A 252 17.34 -21.00 15.96
N THR A 253 17.18 -22.32 16.03
CA THR A 253 17.02 -23.02 17.30
C THR A 253 18.32 -23.74 17.64
N LEU A 254 18.84 -23.51 18.84
CA LEU A 254 20.01 -24.18 19.40
C LEU A 254 19.62 -24.75 20.76
N ASN A 255 19.80 -26.07 20.96
CA ASN A 255 19.49 -26.74 22.23
C ASN A 255 18.06 -26.46 22.75
N ASN A 256 17.07 -26.48 21.86
CA ASN A 256 15.66 -26.12 22.13
C ASN A 256 15.41 -24.66 22.57
N GLU A 257 16.41 -23.79 22.53
CA GLU A 257 16.26 -22.35 22.70
C GLU A 257 16.27 -21.64 21.34
N VAL A 258 15.33 -20.73 21.12
CA VAL A 258 15.29 -19.90 19.92
C VAL A 258 16.22 -18.71 20.13
N LYS A 259 17.21 -18.56 19.25
CA LYS A 259 18.11 -17.41 19.21
C LYS A 259 17.72 -16.52 18.04
N GLU A 260 17.61 -15.21 18.30
CA GLU A 260 17.05 -14.24 17.36
C GLU A 260 17.86 -12.97 17.34
N ALA A 261 18.00 -12.34 16.17
CA ALA A 261 18.60 -11.02 16.04
C ALA A 261 17.88 -10.20 14.97
N ALA A 262 17.73 -8.91 15.22
CA ALA A 262 17.14 -7.96 14.28
C ALA A 262 18.21 -7.35 13.37
N TYR A 263 17.86 -7.12 12.11
CA TYR A 263 18.65 -6.28 11.21
C TYR A 263 18.49 -4.81 11.60
N VAL A 264 19.32 -3.95 11.02
CA VAL A 264 19.17 -2.50 11.17
C VAL A 264 17.98 -2.04 10.35
N PRO A 265 16.97 -1.40 10.97
CA PRO A 265 15.75 -1.02 10.29
C PRO A 265 16.01 0.03 9.21
N VAL A 266 15.18 0.01 8.17
CA VAL A 266 15.24 0.97 7.06
C VAL A 266 13.88 1.58 6.83
N VAL A 267 13.85 2.89 6.57
CA VAL A 267 12.60 3.64 6.39
C VAL A 267 12.44 4.08 4.95
N SER A 268 11.20 4.04 4.45
CA SER A 268 10.81 4.67 3.19
C SER A 268 9.45 5.32 3.32
N TYR A 269 9.31 6.53 2.78
CA TYR A 269 8.04 7.24 2.66
C TYR A 269 7.30 6.93 1.34
N GLY A 270 7.87 6.04 0.50
CA GLY A 270 7.31 5.73 -0.81
C GLY A 270 7.41 6.91 -1.78
N CYS A 271 8.55 7.59 -1.82
CA CYS A 271 8.82 8.79 -2.63
C CYS A 271 10.19 8.69 -3.30
N ALA A 272 10.42 9.47 -4.36
CA ALA A 272 11.77 9.68 -4.85
C ALA A 272 12.62 10.43 -3.79
N PRO A 273 13.94 10.21 -3.73
CA PRO A 273 14.79 10.69 -2.63
C PRO A 273 14.91 12.21 -2.45
N PHE A 274 14.38 13.04 -3.36
CA PHE A 274 14.71 14.46 -3.49
C PHE A 274 13.54 15.45 -3.28
N ASP A 275 12.37 15.02 -2.80
CA ASP A 275 11.18 15.89 -2.74
C ASP A 275 10.62 16.08 -1.32
N PHE A 276 11.50 16.37 -0.37
CA PHE A 276 11.11 16.87 0.96
C PHE A 276 10.95 18.41 0.98
N SER A 277 11.17 19.11 -0.13
CA SER A 277 10.98 20.56 -0.24
C SER A 277 9.55 20.94 -0.64
N GLU A 278 8.92 21.76 0.20
CA GLU A 278 7.67 22.53 0.08
C GLU A 278 6.35 21.82 -0.28
N ASN A 279 6.33 20.67 -0.98
CA ASN A 279 5.06 19.99 -1.35
C ASN A 279 4.92 18.53 -0.88
N GLY A 280 5.94 17.98 -0.21
CA GLY A 280 5.92 16.61 0.31
C GLY A 280 5.74 15.54 -0.78
N CYS A 281 5.62 14.29 -0.35
CA CYS A 281 5.55 13.10 -1.21
C CYS A 281 4.19 12.90 -1.92
N GLN A 282 3.55 13.98 -2.35
CA GLN A 282 2.21 13.91 -2.91
C GLN A 282 2.21 13.32 -4.32
N ILE A 283 1.31 12.36 -4.57
CA ILE A 283 1.00 11.91 -5.93
C ILE A 283 0.31 13.08 -6.62
N ILE A 284 1.05 13.88 -7.38
CA ILE A 284 0.48 15.00 -8.13
C ILE A 284 -0.30 14.41 -9.31
N TYR A 285 -1.62 14.28 -9.16
CA TYR A 285 -2.48 14.04 -10.32
C TYR A 285 -2.42 15.24 -11.25
N SER A 286 -2.30 14.96 -12.56
CA SER A 286 -2.43 16.01 -13.57
C SER A 286 -3.79 16.72 -13.41
N PHE A 287 -3.84 18.00 -13.74
CA PHE A 287 -5.08 18.79 -13.69
C PHE A 287 -6.26 18.08 -14.39
N LYS A 288 -5.99 17.40 -15.50
CA LYS A 288 -6.96 16.58 -16.24
C LYS A 288 -7.52 15.43 -15.40
N GLY A 289 -6.65 14.71 -14.67
CA GLY A 289 -7.05 13.61 -13.79
C GLY A 289 -7.94 14.08 -12.64
N LYS A 290 -7.60 15.22 -12.02
CA LYS A 290 -8.43 15.82 -10.97
C LYS A 290 -9.79 16.28 -11.50
N ALA A 291 -9.82 16.91 -12.67
CA ALA A 291 -11.07 17.30 -13.32
C ALA A 291 -11.96 16.09 -13.67
N PHE A 292 -11.37 15.00 -14.17
CA PHE A 292 -12.10 13.77 -14.44
C PHE A 292 -12.68 13.15 -13.16
N LEU A 293 -11.89 13.10 -12.09
CA LEU A 293 -12.34 12.56 -10.80
C LEU A 293 -13.48 13.38 -10.19
N LEU A 294 -13.44 14.71 -10.33
CA LEU A 294 -14.53 15.60 -9.92
C LEU A 294 -15.82 15.34 -10.70
N LEU A 295 -15.73 15.24 -12.03
CA LEU A 295 -16.90 14.92 -12.87
C LEU A 295 -17.49 13.54 -12.55
N LEU A 296 -16.61 12.56 -12.34
CA LEU A 296 -17.00 11.21 -11.97
C LEU A 296 -17.66 11.18 -10.58
N SER A 297 -17.17 11.98 -9.64
CA SER A 297 -17.76 12.14 -8.30
C SER A 297 -19.18 12.71 -8.36
N PHE A 298 -19.39 13.78 -9.16
CA PHE A 298 -20.72 14.34 -9.39
C PHE A 298 -21.66 13.32 -10.05
N TYR A 299 -21.16 12.53 -10.99
CA TYR A 299 -21.97 11.48 -11.60
C TYR A 299 -22.31 10.35 -10.61
N GLY A 300 -21.35 9.96 -9.74
CA GLY A 300 -21.57 9.00 -8.66
C GLY A 300 -22.66 9.44 -7.69
N PHE A 301 -22.72 10.72 -7.34
CA PHE A 301 -23.81 11.31 -6.55
C PHE A 301 -25.17 11.14 -7.25
N ILE A 302 -25.27 11.50 -8.53
CA ILE A 302 -26.51 11.34 -9.30
C ILE A 302 -26.95 9.87 -9.33
N VAL A 303 -26.02 8.94 -9.56
CA VAL A 303 -26.34 7.52 -9.64
C VAL A 303 -26.75 6.95 -8.29
N ALA A 304 -26.11 7.34 -7.19
CA ALA A 304 -26.46 6.87 -5.85
C ALA A 304 -27.92 7.22 -5.47
N PHE A 305 -28.32 8.48 -5.69
CA PHE A 305 -29.64 8.98 -5.26
C PHE A 305 -30.73 8.91 -6.34
N PHE A 306 -30.38 8.90 -7.63
CA PHE A 306 -31.33 8.96 -8.74
C PHE A 306 -31.17 7.81 -9.77
N GLY A 307 -30.14 6.97 -9.65
CA GLY A 307 -29.77 5.97 -10.65
C GLY A 307 -30.88 4.97 -11.00
N HIS A 308 -31.62 4.43 -10.02
CA HIS A 308 -32.72 3.50 -10.31
C HIS A 308 -33.88 4.16 -11.10
N SER A 309 -34.07 5.48 -10.98
CA SER A 309 -35.06 6.20 -11.80
C SER A 309 -34.57 6.47 -13.22
N PHE A 310 -33.26 6.45 -13.44
CA PHE A 310 -32.62 6.70 -14.74
C PHE A 310 -31.74 5.52 -15.16
N ILE A 311 -32.37 4.46 -15.65
CA ILE A 311 -31.73 3.19 -16.03
C ILE A 311 -30.62 3.40 -17.08
N GLY A 312 -30.87 4.20 -18.11
CA GLY A 312 -29.88 4.47 -19.16
C GLY A 312 -28.58 5.08 -18.62
N GLY A 313 -28.68 6.05 -17.72
CA GLY A 313 -27.49 6.63 -17.07
C GLY A 313 -26.78 5.65 -16.16
N SER A 314 -27.51 4.84 -15.39
CA SER A 314 -26.90 3.81 -14.55
C SER A 314 -26.09 2.80 -15.37
N ILE A 315 -26.58 2.40 -16.55
CA ILE A 315 -25.86 1.51 -17.48
C ILE A 315 -24.60 2.19 -18.02
N LEU A 316 -24.70 3.46 -18.46
CA LEU A 316 -23.55 4.23 -18.94
C LEU A 316 -22.48 4.36 -17.86
N PHE A 317 -22.87 4.66 -16.62
CA PHE A 317 -21.96 4.81 -15.49
C PHE A 317 -21.25 3.50 -15.12
N LEU A 318 -22.01 2.42 -14.91
CA LEU A 318 -21.45 1.11 -14.56
C LEU A 318 -20.57 0.54 -15.68
N GLY A 319 -21.00 0.71 -16.94
CA GLY A 319 -20.21 0.35 -18.11
C GLY A 319 -18.90 1.12 -18.20
N LEU A 320 -18.92 2.43 -17.92
CA LEU A 320 -17.72 3.26 -17.86
C LEU A 320 -16.74 2.75 -16.79
N LEU A 321 -17.21 2.48 -15.57
CA LEU A 321 -16.37 1.98 -14.48
C LEU A 321 -15.75 0.61 -14.81
N LEU A 322 -16.54 -0.32 -15.33
CA LEU A 322 -16.09 -1.66 -15.68
C LEU A 322 -15.02 -1.61 -16.79
N SER A 323 -15.30 -0.88 -17.88
CA SER A 323 -14.37 -0.76 -19.00
C SER A 323 -13.12 0.04 -18.63
N PHE A 324 -13.23 1.06 -17.77
CA PHE A 324 -12.08 1.78 -17.23
C PHE A 324 -11.17 0.85 -16.41
N LEU A 325 -11.76 0.03 -15.52
CA LEU A 325 -11.01 -0.93 -14.69
C LEU A 325 -10.31 -1.99 -15.54
N ILE A 326 -10.98 -2.52 -16.57
CA ILE A 326 -10.37 -3.49 -17.48
C ILE A 326 -9.26 -2.82 -18.30
N GLY A 327 -9.50 -1.61 -18.80
CA GLY A 327 -8.53 -0.83 -19.58
C GLY A 327 -7.23 -0.57 -18.80
N ILE A 328 -7.34 -0.09 -17.56
CA ILE A 328 -6.17 0.22 -16.73
C ILE A 328 -5.34 -1.03 -16.40
N ILE A 329 -5.99 -2.17 -16.19
CA ILE A 329 -5.31 -3.45 -15.93
C ILE A 329 -4.61 -3.96 -17.19
N LEU A 330 -5.30 -4.00 -18.34
CA LEU A 330 -4.74 -4.52 -19.59
C LEU A 330 -3.59 -3.65 -20.09
N ILE A 331 -3.79 -2.33 -20.16
CA ILE A 331 -2.76 -1.40 -20.62
C ILE A 331 -1.59 -1.41 -19.62
N GLY A 332 -1.86 -1.35 -18.31
CA GLY A 332 -0.81 -1.35 -17.30
C GLY A 332 0.05 -2.61 -17.33
N LYS A 333 -0.55 -3.78 -17.62
CA LYS A 333 0.17 -5.06 -17.64
C LYS A 333 0.98 -5.29 -18.91
N TYR A 334 0.42 -4.95 -20.07
CA TYR A 334 0.97 -5.33 -21.38
C TYR A 334 1.70 -4.19 -22.10
N SER A 335 1.50 -2.93 -21.70
CA SER A 335 2.20 -1.79 -22.29
C SER A 335 3.30 -1.28 -21.36
N ASN A 336 4.31 -0.62 -21.94
CA ASN A 336 5.38 0.06 -21.22
C ASN A 336 5.17 1.59 -21.23
N PHE A 337 3.92 2.05 -21.32
CA PHE A 337 3.62 3.48 -21.35
C PHE A 337 3.85 4.14 -19.98
N LYS A 338 4.08 5.46 -19.99
CA LYS A 338 4.13 6.27 -18.76
C LYS A 338 2.77 6.24 -18.04
N ARG A 339 2.78 6.35 -16.71
CA ARG A 339 1.57 6.29 -15.87
C ARG A 339 0.45 7.23 -16.33
N GLU A 340 0.80 8.46 -16.67
CA GLU A 340 -0.17 9.46 -17.14
C GLU A 340 -0.90 8.98 -18.40
N SER A 341 -0.14 8.45 -19.37
CA SER A 341 -0.68 7.92 -20.62
C SER A 341 -1.55 6.68 -20.41
N ILE A 342 -1.22 5.83 -19.44
CA ILE A 342 -2.04 4.66 -19.08
C ILE A 342 -3.41 5.11 -18.58
N ILE A 343 -3.46 6.11 -17.70
CA ILE A 343 -4.71 6.62 -17.14
C ILE A 343 -5.53 7.32 -18.24
N GLU A 344 -4.90 8.16 -19.08
CA GLU A 344 -5.57 8.83 -20.21
C GLU A 344 -6.19 7.84 -21.20
N LEU A 345 -5.46 6.80 -21.61
CA LEU A 345 -5.98 5.78 -22.52
C LEU A 345 -7.10 4.96 -21.87
N SER A 346 -6.98 4.65 -20.58
CA SER A 346 -8.02 3.94 -19.83
C SER A 346 -9.30 4.76 -19.70
N MET A 347 -9.20 6.08 -19.55
CA MET A 347 -10.37 6.98 -19.57
C MET A 347 -11.12 6.90 -20.90
N VAL A 348 -10.39 6.90 -22.03
CA VAL A 348 -10.98 6.74 -23.37
C VAL A 348 -11.70 5.40 -23.51
N ILE A 349 -11.06 4.30 -23.07
CA ILE A 349 -11.69 2.95 -23.09
C ILE A 349 -12.93 2.90 -22.20
N GLY A 350 -12.90 3.55 -21.04
CA GLY A 350 -14.05 3.68 -20.15
C GLY A 350 -15.24 4.36 -20.85
N ILE A 351 -15.02 5.51 -21.48
CA ILE A 351 -16.06 6.24 -22.21
C ILE A 351 -16.64 5.41 -23.35
N LEU A 352 -15.78 4.80 -24.18
CA LEU A 352 -16.21 3.95 -25.28
C LEU A 352 -17.01 2.73 -24.80
N GLY A 353 -16.57 2.11 -23.70
CA GLY A 353 -17.25 0.98 -23.09
C GLY A 353 -18.62 1.35 -22.52
N GLY A 354 -18.72 2.48 -21.82
CA GLY A 354 -20.00 3.00 -21.34
C GLY A 354 -20.99 3.29 -22.48
N LEU A 355 -20.52 3.92 -23.57
CA LEU A 355 -21.34 4.18 -24.76
C LEU A 355 -21.76 2.88 -25.46
N LEU A 356 -20.88 1.87 -25.52
CA LEU A 356 -21.20 0.55 -26.06
C LEU A 356 -22.33 -0.12 -25.26
N PHE A 357 -22.24 -0.15 -23.93
CA PHE A 357 -23.30 -0.74 -23.10
C PHE A 357 -24.62 0.04 -23.18
N LEU A 358 -24.55 1.37 -23.28
CA LEU A 358 -25.73 2.20 -23.52
C LEU A 358 -26.36 1.88 -24.88
N PHE A 359 -25.56 1.72 -25.94
CA PHE A 359 -26.03 1.31 -27.26
C PHE A 359 -26.70 -0.07 -27.23
N LEU A 360 -26.09 -1.04 -26.55
CA LEU A 360 -26.67 -2.38 -26.37
C LEU A 360 -28.02 -2.30 -25.64
N TRP A 361 -28.12 -1.48 -24.58
CA TRP A 361 -29.37 -1.22 -23.90
C TRP A 361 -30.42 -0.60 -24.84
N LEU A 362 -30.05 0.41 -25.61
CA LEU A 362 -30.98 1.06 -26.55
C LEU A 362 -31.49 0.09 -27.62
N ARG A 363 -30.64 -0.84 -28.08
CA ARG A 363 -30.96 -1.82 -29.11
C ARG A 363 -31.81 -3.00 -28.62
N PHE A 364 -31.56 -3.48 -27.39
CA PHE A 364 -32.20 -4.69 -26.85
C PHE A 364 -33.29 -4.40 -25.82
N GLN A 365 -33.25 -3.25 -25.14
CA GLN A 365 -34.20 -2.81 -24.11
C GLN A 365 -34.41 -3.85 -22.98
N HIS A 366 -33.43 -4.72 -22.75
CA HIS A 366 -33.50 -5.79 -21.75
C HIS A 366 -32.75 -5.42 -20.46
N PRO A 367 -33.39 -5.46 -19.27
CA PRO A 367 -32.81 -4.96 -18.01
C PRO A 367 -31.71 -5.87 -17.45
N ILE A 368 -31.53 -7.05 -18.05
CA ILE A 368 -30.49 -8.01 -17.69
C ILE A 368 -29.09 -7.37 -17.78
N ILE A 369 -28.87 -6.48 -18.75
CA ILE A 369 -27.59 -5.76 -18.91
C ILE A 369 -27.28 -4.93 -17.65
N LEU A 370 -28.27 -4.24 -17.10
CA LEU A 370 -28.11 -3.48 -15.86
C LEU A 370 -27.78 -4.40 -14.68
N PHE A 371 -28.51 -5.51 -14.53
CA PHE A 371 -28.32 -6.42 -13.40
C PHE A 371 -26.94 -7.08 -13.44
N LEU A 372 -26.45 -7.45 -14.62
CA LEU A 372 -25.11 -8.02 -14.80
C LEU A 372 -24.02 -6.98 -14.53
N LEU A 373 -24.12 -5.78 -15.12
CA LEU A 373 -23.14 -4.71 -14.90
C LEU A 373 -23.07 -4.29 -13.44
N ASN A 374 -24.23 -4.12 -12.79
CA ASN A 374 -24.30 -3.82 -11.37
C ASN A 374 -23.65 -4.94 -10.57
N GLY A 375 -23.98 -6.20 -10.84
CA GLY A 375 -23.41 -7.36 -10.21
C GLY A 375 -21.88 -7.44 -10.30
N LEU A 376 -21.32 -7.17 -11.49
CA LEU A 376 -19.88 -7.21 -11.71
C LEU A 376 -19.15 -6.08 -10.97
N VAL A 377 -19.64 -4.84 -11.08
CA VAL A 377 -18.99 -3.67 -10.45
C VAL A 377 -19.18 -3.67 -8.95
N PHE A 378 -20.40 -3.92 -8.46
CA PHE A 378 -20.68 -4.02 -7.03
C PHE A 378 -19.98 -5.23 -6.41
N GLY A 379 -20.00 -6.39 -7.10
CA GLY A 379 -19.30 -7.59 -6.66
C GLY A 379 -17.80 -7.39 -6.56
N PHE A 380 -17.21 -6.65 -7.49
CA PHE A 380 -15.80 -6.26 -7.43
C PHE A 380 -15.53 -5.39 -6.20
N LEU A 381 -16.29 -4.32 -6.00
CA LEU A 381 -16.10 -3.40 -4.86
C LEU A 381 -16.33 -4.12 -3.52
N PHE A 382 -17.35 -4.96 -3.41
CA PHE A 382 -17.67 -5.73 -2.20
C PHE A 382 -16.52 -6.67 -1.85
N THR A 383 -16.05 -7.46 -2.82
CA THR A 383 -14.96 -8.41 -2.60
C THR A 383 -13.65 -7.68 -2.31
N ALA A 384 -13.39 -6.55 -2.98
CA ALA A 384 -12.24 -5.70 -2.72
C ALA A 384 -12.24 -5.14 -1.29
N THR A 385 -13.40 -4.71 -0.80
CA THR A 385 -13.58 -4.20 0.56
C THR A 385 -13.26 -5.28 1.59
N ILE A 386 -13.71 -6.53 1.37
CA ILE A 386 -13.37 -7.67 2.24
C ILE A 386 -11.85 -7.89 2.26
N PHE A 387 -11.19 -7.87 1.10
CA PHE A 387 -9.74 -8.08 1.01
C PHE A 387 -8.92 -6.94 1.60
N TYR A 388 -9.49 -5.74 1.69
CA TYR A 388 -8.86 -4.61 2.34
C TYR A 388 -8.87 -4.71 3.87
N THR A 389 -9.72 -5.57 4.46
CA THR A 389 -9.71 -5.83 5.92
C THR A 389 -8.52 -6.73 6.32
N PRO A 390 -8.20 -6.85 7.63
CA PRO A 390 -7.11 -7.73 8.11
C PRO A 390 -7.22 -9.20 7.65
N LEU A 391 -8.42 -9.65 7.25
CA LEU A 391 -8.60 -10.97 6.61
C LEU A 391 -7.72 -11.15 5.37
N GLY A 392 -7.45 -10.08 4.63
CA GLY A 392 -6.62 -10.07 3.43
C GLY A 392 -5.13 -10.36 3.67
N ASN A 393 -4.67 -10.37 4.93
CA ASN A 393 -3.27 -10.67 5.27
C ASN A 393 -3.01 -12.12 5.66
N THR A 394 -4.04 -12.96 5.66
CA THR A 394 -3.86 -14.39 5.87
C THR A 394 -3.04 -15.00 4.71
N GLU A 395 -2.28 -16.05 5.01
CA GLU A 395 -1.40 -16.73 4.03
C GLU A 395 -2.15 -17.16 2.76
N ILE A 396 -3.46 -17.38 2.86
CA ILE A 396 -4.36 -17.75 1.75
C ILE A 396 -4.39 -16.65 0.67
N PHE A 397 -4.48 -15.37 1.06
CA PHE A 397 -4.58 -14.24 0.13
C PHE A 397 -3.23 -13.75 -0.38
N VAL A 398 -2.13 -14.14 0.28
CA VAL A 398 -0.77 -13.89 -0.20
C VAL A 398 -0.50 -14.72 -1.47
N ASN A 399 -1.03 -15.94 -1.57
CA ASN A 399 -0.89 -16.75 -2.77
C ASN A 399 -1.71 -16.17 -3.95
N ASN A 400 -1.02 -15.86 -5.06
CA ASN A 400 -1.64 -15.28 -6.24
C ASN A 400 -2.79 -16.10 -6.83
N LYS A 401 -2.65 -17.44 -6.90
CA LYS A 401 -3.70 -18.28 -7.50
C LYS A 401 -4.99 -18.21 -6.68
N ASN A 402 -4.85 -18.35 -5.37
CA ASN A 402 -5.96 -18.31 -4.42
C ASN A 402 -6.62 -16.92 -4.42
N PHE A 403 -5.82 -15.85 -4.40
CA PHE A 403 -6.32 -14.49 -4.43
C PHE A 403 -7.22 -14.22 -5.65
N TRP A 404 -6.75 -14.50 -6.88
CA TRP A 404 -7.53 -14.24 -8.10
C TRP A 404 -8.75 -15.15 -8.22
N SER A 405 -8.66 -16.40 -7.75
CA SER A 405 -9.79 -17.33 -7.72
C SER A 405 -10.89 -16.85 -6.77
N LEU A 406 -10.52 -16.45 -5.54
CA LEU A 406 -11.46 -15.92 -4.55
C LEU A 406 -12.07 -14.59 -4.97
N LEU A 407 -11.27 -13.69 -5.57
CA LEU A 407 -11.77 -12.45 -6.15
C LEU A 407 -12.86 -12.73 -7.19
N SER A 408 -12.58 -13.65 -8.13
CA SER A 408 -13.51 -14.01 -9.20
C SER A 408 -14.76 -14.66 -8.65
N LEU A 409 -14.63 -15.55 -7.66
CA LEU A 409 -15.75 -16.20 -6.99
C LEU A 409 -16.68 -15.17 -6.34
N GLY A 410 -16.12 -14.20 -5.61
CA GLY A 410 -16.89 -13.13 -4.97
C GLY A 410 -17.66 -12.26 -5.98
N ILE A 411 -17.00 -11.86 -7.07
CA ILE A 411 -17.63 -11.09 -8.16
C ILE A 411 -18.80 -11.88 -8.78
N LEU A 412 -18.59 -13.14 -9.13
CA LEU A 412 -19.61 -13.98 -9.75
C LEU A 412 -20.77 -14.26 -8.79
N PHE A 413 -20.49 -14.52 -7.52
CA PHE A 413 -21.52 -14.74 -6.51
C PHE A 413 -22.47 -13.53 -6.38
N VAL A 414 -21.92 -12.32 -6.24
CA VAL A 414 -22.72 -11.09 -6.18
C VAL A 414 -23.46 -10.82 -7.49
N SER A 415 -22.87 -11.19 -8.62
CA SER A 415 -23.51 -11.08 -9.94
C SER A 415 -24.73 -11.99 -10.08
N ILE A 416 -24.62 -13.25 -9.64
CA ILE A 416 -25.75 -14.21 -9.63
C ILE A 416 -26.86 -13.71 -8.70
N LEU A 417 -26.52 -13.21 -7.51
CA LEU A 417 -27.49 -12.61 -6.59
C LEU A 417 -28.19 -11.39 -7.21
N SER A 418 -27.45 -10.58 -7.98
CA SER A 418 -28.01 -9.42 -8.68
C SER A 418 -29.03 -9.78 -9.75
N ILE A 419 -28.91 -10.97 -10.35
CA ILE A 419 -29.92 -11.51 -11.27
C ILE A 419 -31.10 -12.12 -10.50
N GLY A 420 -30.82 -12.83 -9.39
CA GLY A 420 -31.86 -13.49 -8.58
C GLY A 420 -32.79 -12.55 -7.82
N ILE A 421 -32.26 -11.43 -7.29
CA ILE A 421 -33.04 -10.44 -6.52
C ILE A 421 -32.77 -9.03 -7.07
N PRO A 422 -33.24 -8.73 -8.30
CA PRO A 422 -32.74 -7.60 -9.08
C PRO A 422 -33.02 -6.24 -8.45
N PHE A 423 -34.21 -6.01 -7.89
CA PHE A 423 -34.54 -4.72 -7.29
C PHE A 423 -33.61 -4.39 -6.11
N VAL A 424 -33.48 -5.32 -5.16
CA VAL A 424 -32.74 -5.09 -3.91
C VAL A 424 -31.27 -4.91 -4.21
N MET A 425 -30.69 -5.81 -5.02
CA MET A 425 -29.26 -5.77 -5.35
C MET A 425 -28.89 -4.57 -6.22
N THR A 426 -29.78 -4.12 -7.11
CA THR A 426 -29.54 -2.90 -7.91
C THR A 426 -29.58 -1.65 -7.04
N VAL A 427 -30.55 -1.53 -6.14
CA VAL A 427 -30.62 -0.40 -5.20
C VAL A 427 -29.40 -0.35 -4.30
N ILE A 428 -29.02 -1.48 -3.70
CA ILE A 428 -27.84 -1.57 -2.83
C ILE A 428 -26.56 -1.30 -3.62
N GLY A 429 -26.38 -1.94 -4.77
CA GLY A 429 -25.19 -1.81 -5.60
C GLY A 429 -24.97 -0.39 -6.11
N LEU A 430 -26.00 0.25 -6.69
CA LEU A 430 -25.89 1.63 -7.16
C LEU A 430 -25.64 2.62 -6.02
N SER A 431 -26.26 2.41 -4.85
CA SER A 431 -26.06 3.29 -3.69
C SER A 431 -24.62 3.19 -3.17
N ILE A 432 -24.10 1.98 -2.96
CA ILE A 432 -22.75 1.75 -2.42
C ILE A 432 -21.67 2.18 -3.41
N VAL A 433 -21.79 1.76 -4.68
CA VAL A 433 -20.82 2.10 -5.74
C VAL A 433 -20.85 3.60 -6.04
N GLY A 434 -22.04 4.20 -6.15
CA GLY A 434 -22.18 5.64 -6.40
C GLY A 434 -21.60 6.50 -5.28
N CYS A 435 -21.88 6.16 -4.00
CA CYS A 435 -21.31 6.85 -2.85
C CYS A 435 -19.78 6.66 -2.76
N TYR A 436 -19.29 5.45 -3.05
CA TYR A 436 -17.84 5.20 -3.08
C TYR A 436 -17.14 6.09 -4.11
N VAL A 437 -17.66 6.12 -5.35
CA VAL A 437 -17.08 6.92 -6.44
C VAL A 437 -17.17 8.42 -6.16
N MET A 438 -18.27 8.87 -5.55
CA MET A 438 -18.41 10.25 -5.08
C MET A 438 -17.29 10.64 -4.11
N LEU A 439 -16.94 9.73 -3.19
CA LEU A 439 -15.93 9.97 -2.16
C LEU A 439 -14.49 9.89 -2.68
N LEU A 440 -14.22 9.29 -3.84
CA LEU A 440 -12.86 9.22 -4.39
C LEU A 440 -12.23 10.59 -4.67
N PHE A 441 -13.01 11.60 -5.06
CA PHE A 441 -12.48 12.96 -5.25
C PHE A 441 -12.04 13.59 -3.92
N TYR A 442 -12.84 13.38 -2.87
CA TYR A 442 -12.51 13.84 -1.52
C TYR A 442 -11.33 13.05 -0.92
N ASP A 443 -11.20 11.77 -1.25
CA ASP A 443 -10.07 10.93 -0.85
C ASP A 443 -8.73 11.50 -1.35
N ASP A 444 -8.67 11.96 -2.60
CA ASP A 444 -7.49 12.67 -3.15
C ASP A 444 -7.20 13.98 -2.42
N PHE A 445 -8.24 14.75 -2.08
CA PHE A 445 -8.08 16.06 -1.44
C PHE A 445 -7.67 15.97 0.05
N VAL A 446 -8.27 15.05 0.79
CA VAL A 446 -7.99 14.83 2.23
C VAL A 446 -6.75 13.96 2.42
N GLY A 447 -6.40 13.15 1.41
CA GLY A 447 -5.29 12.20 1.45
C GLY A 447 -5.60 10.94 2.25
N THR A 448 -6.85 10.44 2.20
CA THR A 448 -7.26 9.21 2.89
C THR A 448 -6.88 7.95 2.09
N ARG A 449 -7.18 6.76 2.64
CA ARG A 449 -6.84 5.47 2.01
C ARG A 449 -8.02 4.75 1.38
N LEU A 450 -9.16 5.41 1.20
CA LEU A 450 -10.37 4.78 0.65
C LEU A 450 -10.13 4.28 -0.79
N SER A 451 -9.40 5.04 -1.62
CA SER A 451 -9.05 4.60 -2.98
C SER A 451 -8.18 3.34 -3.03
N TYR A 452 -7.46 3.02 -1.94
CA TYR A 452 -6.60 1.84 -1.87
C TYR A 452 -7.36 0.52 -1.84
N ILE A 453 -8.67 0.54 -1.55
CA ILE A 453 -9.55 -0.63 -1.72
C ILE A 453 -9.45 -1.15 -3.15
N ILE A 454 -9.50 -0.27 -4.14
CA ILE A 454 -9.38 -0.64 -5.56
C ILE A 454 -7.92 -0.62 -6.02
N LEU A 455 -7.13 0.38 -5.61
CA LEU A 455 -5.75 0.51 -6.08
C LEU A 455 -4.87 -0.68 -5.68
N ASN A 456 -5.07 -1.30 -4.51
CA ASN A 456 -4.29 -2.50 -4.14
C ASN A 456 -4.50 -3.64 -5.14
N ILE A 457 -5.73 -3.85 -5.60
CA ILE A 457 -6.04 -4.86 -6.61
C ILE A 457 -5.45 -4.48 -7.96
N ILE A 458 -5.57 -3.22 -8.40
CA ILE A 458 -4.99 -2.74 -9.67
C ILE A 458 -3.47 -2.91 -9.64
N LYS A 459 -2.80 -2.46 -8.57
CA LYS A 459 -1.35 -2.59 -8.42
C LYS A 459 -0.92 -4.05 -8.47
N ARG A 460 -1.66 -4.95 -7.82
CA ARG A 460 -1.42 -6.40 -7.88
C ARG A 460 -1.65 -6.99 -9.28
N ALA A 461 -2.68 -6.54 -9.99
CA ALA A 461 -3.01 -7.01 -11.35
C ALA A 461 -1.96 -6.60 -12.40
N VAL A 462 -1.46 -5.38 -12.28
CA VAL A 462 -0.45 -4.80 -13.17
C VAL A 462 0.95 -5.35 -12.88
N SER A 463 1.21 -5.75 -11.64
CA SER A 463 2.52 -6.25 -11.23
C SER A 463 2.89 -7.59 -11.90
N LYS A 464 4.07 -7.65 -12.56
CA LYS A 464 4.59 -8.87 -13.21
C LYS A 464 5.10 -9.93 -12.22
N ASN A 465 5.67 -9.50 -11.08
CA ASN A 465 6.23 -10.36 -10.04
C ASN A 465 5.31 -10.44 -8.81
N HIS A 466 5.47 -11.49 -7.99
CA HIS A 466 4.80 -11.63 -6.70
C HIS A 466 5.06 -10.43 -5.79
N VAL A 467 4.02 -9.63 -5.51
CA VAL A 467 4.10 -8.51 -4.57
C VAL A 467 3.26 -8.81 -3.36
N PHE A 468 3.87 -8.65 -2.18
CA PHE A 468 3.13 -8.61 -0.95
C PHE A 468 2.54 -7.22 -0.76
N ALA A 469 1.22 -7.16 -0.70
CA ALA A 469 0.49 -6.00 -0.26
C ALA A 469 0.20 -6.20 1.23
N ALA A 470 0.87 -5.45 2.10
CA ALA A 470 0.45 -5.41 3.50
C ALA A 470 -0.89 -4.68 3.54
N ASN A 471 -1.98 -5.38 3.87
CA ASN A 471 -3.29 -4.75 4.06
C ASN A 471 -3.50 -4.26 5.50
N ASP A 472 -2.52 -4.47 6.41
CA ASP A 472 -2.52 -3.92 7.77
C ASP A 472 -2.04 -2.47 7.74
N LEU A 473 -2.65 -1.66 6.88
CA LEU A 473 -2.46 -0.23 6.91
C LEU A 473 -3.06 0.28 8.23
N PRO A 474 -2.39 1.19 8.96
CA PRO A 474 -2.96 1.78 10.16
C PRO A 474 -4.24 2.50 9.75
N PHE A 475 -5.39 2.05 10.25
CA PHE A 475 -6.67 2.68 9.96
C PHE A 475 -6.81 3.92 10.84
N GLN A 476 -6.38 5.07 10.32
CA GLN A 476 -6.26 6.29 11.12
C GLN A 476 -7.58 7.04 11.23
N THR A 477 -7.62 8.10 12.03
CA THR A 477 -8.84 8.88 12.30
C THR A 477 -9.50 9.42 11.04
N LYS A 478 -8.70 9.87 10.06
CA LYS A 478 -9.19 10.34 8.76
C LYS A 478 -9.86 9.21 7.96
N ASP A 479 -9.27 8.02 7.95
CA ASP A 479 -9.84 6.84 7.27
C ASP A 479 -11.12 6.35 7.94
N ILE A 480 -11.19 6.39 9.28
CA ILE A 480 -12.40 6.08 10.05
C ILE A 480 -13.52 7.06 9.68
N LEU A 481 -13.23 8.36 9.67
CA LEU A 481 -14.22 9.37 9.31
C LEU A 481 -14.72 9.19 7.87
N MET A 482 -13.82 8.93 6.93
CA MET A 482 -14.18 8.78 5.53
C MET A 482 -14.97 7.49 5.26
N SER A 483 -14.59 6.39 5.91
CA SER A 483 -15.29 5.10 5.77
C SER A 483 -16.66 5.11 6.46
N THR A 484 -16.78 5.76 7.63
CA THR A 484 -18.07 5.97 8.29
C THR A 484 -19.00 6.84 7.44
N LEU A 485 -18.48 7.91 6.84
CA LEU A 485 -19.21 8.75 5.90
C LEU A 485 -19.73 7.94 4.70
N TRP A 486 -18.88 7.08 4.12
CA TRP A 486 -19.27 6.18 3.02
C TRP A 486 -20.44 5.27 3.39
N ILE A 487 -20.38 4.63 4.55
CA ILE A 487 -21.44 3.72 5.03
C ILE A 487 -22.74 4.49 5.27
N VAL A 488 -22.67 5.64 5.97
CA VAL A 488 -23.84 6.46 6.30
C VAL A 488 -24.53 6.97 5.03
N LEU A 489 -23.78 7.52 4.07
CA LEU A 489 -24.34 8.02 2.81
C LEU A 489 -24.98 6.89 1.99
N SER A 490 -24.35 5.72 1.95
CA SER A 490 -24.89 4.54 1.27
C SER A 490 -26.20 4.09 1.91
N LEU A 491 -26.28 4.06 3.25
CA LEU A 491 -27.51 3.71 3.97
C LEU A 491 -28.63 4.73 3.73
N ILE A 492 -28.33 6.02 3.74
CA ILE A 492 -29.31 7.08 3.45
C ILE A 492 -29.87 6.91 2.03
N ALA A 493 -29.01 6.69 1.03
CA ALA A 493 -29.44 6.45 -0.34
C ALA A 493 -30.36 5.22 -0.45
N VAL A 494 -29.99 4.11 0.20
CA VAL A 494 -30.81 2.89 0.24
C VAL A 494 -32.18 3.14 0.89
N ILE A 495 -32.23 3.84 2.03
CA ILE A 495 -33.48 4.15 2.74
C ILE A 495 -34.40 5.01 1.87
N ILE A 496 -33.85 6.02 1.19
CA ILE A 496 -34.61 6.88 0.27
C ILE A 496 -35.27 6.02 -0.82
N TRP A 497 -34.55 5.05 -1.39
CA TRP A 497 -35.10 4.14 -2.41
C TRP A 497 -36.20 3.23 -1.88
N PHE A 498 -36.02 2.64 -0.69
CA PHE A 498 -37.05 1.82 -0.09
C PHE A 498 -38.32 2.62 0.24
N LYS A 499 -38.19 3.86 0.74
CA LYS A 499 -39.32 4.77 0.98
C LYS A 499 -40.03 5.17 -0.32
N LYS A 500 -39.27 5.46 -1.39
CA LYS A 500 -39.82 5.79 -2.70
C LYS A 500 -40.60 4.60 -3.29
N ARG A 501 -40.10 3.37 -3.12
CA ARG A 501 -40.80 2.14 -3.52
C ARG A 501 -42.10 1.93 -2.74
N GLN A 502 -42.07 2.07 -1.42
CA GLN A 502 -43.27 1.90 -0.58
C GLN A 502 -44.36 2.90 -0.96
N SER A 503 -44.00 4.16 -1.18
CA SER A 503 -44.93 5.21 -1.59
C SER A 503 -45.58 4.91 -2.94
N ALA A 504 -44.81 4.40 -3.90
CA ALA A 504 -45.34 3.97 -5.21
C ALA A 504 -46.31 2.78 -5.09
N MET A 505 -45.99 1.79 -4.26
CA MET A 505 -46.87 0.63 -4.02
C MET A 505 -48.18 1.02 -3.33
N ILE A 506 -48.13 1.92 -2.34
CA ILE A 506 -49.33 2.43 -1.65
C ILE A 506 -50.19 3.27 -2.60
N GLY A 507 -49.58 4.07 -3.48
CA GLY A 507 -50.30 4.82 -4.52
C GLY A 507 -51.06 3.90 -5.49
N ILE A 508 -50.44 2.81 -5.93
CA ILE A 508 -51.08 1.80 -6.80
C ILE A 508 -52.18 1.04 -6.05
N SER A 509 -51.97 0.69 -4.79
CA SER A 509 -52.98 0.04 -3.94
C SER A 509 -54.20 0.95 -3.69
N ARG A 510 -54.00 2.25 -3.46
CA ARG A 510 -55.09 3.24 -3.36
C ARG A 510 -55.81 3.45 -4.69
N SER A 511 -55.10 3.48 -5.81
CA SER A 511 -55.69 3.52 -7.15
C SER A 511 -56.58 2.30 -7.40
N ASN A 512 -56.08 1.09 -7.14
CA ASN A 512 -56.84 -0.16 -7.33
C ASN A 512 -57.99 -0.33 -6.31
N SER A 513 -57.86 0.20 -5.09
CA SER A 513 -58.95 0.23 -4.10
C SER A 513 -60.03 1.27 -4.44
N GLY A 514 -59.72 2.28 -5.27
CA GLY A 514 -60.65 3.30 -5.73
C GLY A 514 -61.58 2.83 -6.87
N TYR A 515 -61.30 1.69 -7.51
CA TYR A 515 -62.13 1.16 -8.61
C TYR A 515 -63.28 0.24 -8.17
N PHE A 516 -63.49 0.02 -6.86
CA PHE A 516 -64.62 -0.79 -6.37
C PHE A 516 -65.71 0.00 -5.63
N THR A 517 -65.59 1.32 -5.51
CA THR A 517 -66.63 2.17 -4.87
C THR A 517 -66.80 3.53 -5.53
N SER A 518 -67.18 3.57 -6.80
CA SER A 518 -67.99 4.70 -7.32
C SER A 518 -68.58 4.35 -8.68
N SER A 519 -69.77 3.77 -8.67
CA SER A 519 -70.70 4.00 -9.78
C SER A 519 -71.24 5.43 -9.65
N PHE A 520 -71.54 6.04 -10.80
CA PHE A 520 -72.27 7.31 -10.96
C PHE A 520 -71.51 8.62 -10.63
N THR A 521 -70.81 9.20 -11.61
CA THR A 521 -71.27 10.38 -12.40
C THR A 521 -70.11 11.09 -13.14
N ARG A 522 -70.25 11.11 -14.48
CA ARG A 522 -70.05 12.23 -15.42
C ARG A 522 -68.79 13.13 -15.37
N SER A 523 -68.19 13.26 -16.57
CA SER A 523 -67.37 14.36 -17.14
C SER A 523 -65.85 14.26 -16.92
N ARG A 524 -65.07 13.63 -17.82
CA ARG A 524 -64.55 14.09 -19.14
C ARG A 524 -63.45 15.17 -19.03
N SER A 525 -62.33 14.89 -19.73
CA SER A 525 -61.13 15.73 -20.04
C SER A 525 -59.94 15.50 -19.09
N GLY A 526 -58.76 15.01 -19.46
CA GLY A 526 -58.19 14.54 -20.73
C GLY A 526 -56.66 14.40 -20.58
N LEU A 527 -56.08 13.39 -21.25
CA LEU A 527 -54.68 13.24 -21.76
C LEU A 527 -54.20 11.78 -21.63
N ILE A 528 -54.57 10.97 -22.62
CA ILE A 528 -53.84 9.77 -23.04
C ILE A 528 -53.43 10.01 -24.49
N PHE A 529 -52.13 10.10 -24.73
CA PHE A 529 -51.52 9.98 -26.05
C PHE A 529 -51.21 8.50 -26.28
N VAL A 530 -52.02 7.81 -27.08
CA VAL A 530 -51.64 6.58 -27.78
C VAL A 530 -52.12 6.76 -29.21
N GLN A 531 -51.16 6.80 -30.14
CA GLN A 531 -51.34 6.90 -31.59
C GLN A 531 -51.34 5.45 -32.12
N SER A 532 -52.45 4.93 -32.62
CA SER A 532 -52.96 4.99 -34.01
C SER A 532 -52.85 3.62 -34.67
N GLU A 533 -53.97 2.91 -34.80
CA GLU A 533 -54.11 1.85 -35.80
C GLU A 533 -55.46 2.06 -36.51
N ASN A 534 -55.39 2.27 -37.82
CA ASN A 534 -56.52 2.61 -38.67
C ASN A 534 -57.36 1.37 -38.98
N ASP A 535 -58.66 1.59 -38.93
CA ASP A 535 -59.76 0.67 -39.14
C ASP A 535 -60.15 0.62 -40.63
N VAL A 536 -60.34 -0.58 -41.21
CA VAL A 536 -61.12 -0.78 -42.45
C VAL A 536 -61.86 -2.14 -42.41
N THR A 537 -63.09 -2.08 -41.88
CA THR A 537 -64.33 -2.71 -42.35
C THR A 537 -64.41 -4.22 -42.66
N HIS A 538 -65.25 -4.93 -41.91
CA HIS A 538 -65.89 -6.23 -42.26
C HIS A 538 -67.00 -6.06 -43.34
N PRO A 539 -67.44 -7.14 -44.04
CA PRO A 539 -68.52 -8.00 -43.54
C PRO A 539 -68.36 -9.53 -43.86
N PRO A 540 -69.25 -10.41 -43.33
CA PRO A 540 -68.92 -11.80 -42.98
C PRO A 540 -69.43 -12.84 -44.00
N LEU A 541 -68.82 -14.03 -44.01
CA LEU A 541 -69.44 -15.23 -44.60
C LEU A 541 -69.15 -16.50 -43.77
N LEU A 542 -70.25 -17.15 -43.39
CA LEU A 542 -70.38 -18.49 -42.84
C LEU A 542 -69.74 -19.55 -43.76
N ARG A 543 -69.08 -20.59 -43.22
CA ARG A 543 -69.39 -22.02 -43.48
C ARG A 543 -68.51 -23.02 -42.70
N GLU A 544 -69.22 -23.92 -42.04
CA GLU A 544 -68.95 -25.29 -41.55
C GLU A 544 -67.66 -26.08 -41.92
N SER A 545 -67.22 -26.82 -40.89
CA SER A 545 -66.91 -28.27 -40.85
C SER A 545 -65.49 -28.79 -41.10
N ASN A 546 -65.03 -29.53 -40.09
CA ASN A 546 -64.33 -30.83 -40.13
C ASN A 546 -63.06 -30.96 -41.00
N ASN A 547 -61.90 -31.17 -40.36
CA ASN A 547 -61.34 -32.51 -40.11
C ASN A 547 -59.82 -32.49 -39.86
N THR A 548 -59.44 -33.26 -38.83
CA THR A 548 -58.25 -34.15 -38.75
C THR A 548 -56.83 -33.60 -38.92
N ALA A 549 -56.13 -33.61 -37.78
CA ALA A 549 -54.88 -34.34 -37.51
C ALA A 549 -53.73 -34.24 -38.54
N PHE A 550 -52.57 -33.76 -38.09
CA PHE A 550 -51.29 -34.46 -38.29
C PHE A 550 -50.22 -33.94 -37.31
N TYR A 551 -49.77 -34.81 -36.41
CA TYR A 551 -48.49 -34.68 -35.72
C TYR A 551 -47.35 -34.78 -36.73
N ARG A 552 -46.35 -33.90 -36.67
CA ARG A 552 -44.97 -34.28 -37.01
C ARG A 552 -43.96 -33.54 -36.17
N THR A 553 -43.18 -34.37 -35.52
CA THR A 553 -41.97 -34.18 -34.73
C THR A 553 -40.84 -33.44 -35.46
N PHE A 554 -39.99 -32.81 -34.64
CA PHE A 554 -38.62 -32.33 -34.87
C PHE A 554 -37.78 -33.16 -35.88
N PRO A 555 -36.70 -32.56 -36.42
CA PRO A 555 -35.41 -32.92 -35.84
C PRO A 555 -34.36 -31.78 -35.77
N GLN A 556 -33.51 -31.94 -34.74
CA GLN A 556 -32.08 -31.59 -34.60
C GLN A 556 -31.63 -30.12 -34.66
#